data_AF-A0A2W5Z4G4-F1
#
_entry.id   AF-A0A2W5Z4G4-F1
#
_cell.length_a   1.000
_cell.length_b   1.000
_cell.length_c   1.000
_cell.angle_alpha   90.00
_cell.angle_beta   90.00
_cell.angle_gamma   90.00
#
_symmetry.space_group_name_H-M   'P 1'
#
loop_
_entity.id
_entity.type
_entity.pdbx_description
1 polymer ?
#
loop_
_entity_poly.entity_id
_entity_poly.type
_entity_poly.pdbx_seq_one_letter_code
_entity_poly.pdbx_strand_id
1 'polypeptide(L)'
;MAAAGDGFYRDVVRAGYRSRYLAALAASVANGNVDLEALGAESARGDDEVAAFLQSLPGVGPYAAAHIMVLLGRYSRLVLDSWTRPKYARLVNKPAVTDTAIARRFAPYGRWAGLAFWAFLTADWVDDGPGGEVPPLRPWPR
;
A
#
# COMPACT_ATOMS: atom_id res chain seq x y z
N MET A 1 12.28 10.61 17.69
CA MET A 1 11.36 11.42 16.86
C MET A 1 10.46 12.31 17.73
N ALA A 2 9.70 11.77 18.68
CA ALA A 2 8.85 12.59 19.57
C ALA A 2 9.61 13.67 20.36
N ALA A 3 10.84 13.37 20.80
CA ALA A 3 11.69 14.31 21.54
C ALA A 3 12.35 15.41 20.67
N ALA A 4 12.13 15.42 19.35
CA ALA A 4 12.83 16.35 18.44
C ALA A 4 12.29 17.79 18.46
N GLY A 5 11.23 18.06 19.23
CA GLY A 5 10.59 19.37 19.36
C GLY A 5 9.62 19.72 18.23
N ASP A 6 8.72 20.67 18.50
CA ASP A 6 7.54 20.97 17.66
C ASP A 6 7.88 21.44 16.23
N GLY A 7 9.06 22.04 16.04
CA GLY A 7 9.53 22.52 14.74
C GLY A 7 10.12 21.44 13.84
N PHE A 8 10.53 20.29 14.38
CA PHE A 8 11.34 19.31 13.65
C PHE A 8 10.72 18.86 12.31
N TYR A 9 9.44 18.47 12.34
CA TYR A 9 8.76 17.98 11.13
C TYR A 9 8.51 19.08 10.08
N ARG A 10 8.38 20.33 10.53
CA ARG A 10 8.14 21.48 9.65
C ARG A 10 9.45 22.03 9.08
N ASP A 11 10.47 22.18 9.92
CA ASP A 11 11.66 22.96 9.61
C ASP A 11 12.80 22.07 9.10
N VAL A 12 12.95 20.86 9.66
CA VAL A 12 14.02 19.92 9.29
C VAL A 12 13.52 18.91 8.26
N VAL A 13 12.45 18.17 8.57
CA VAL A 13 11.89 17.16 7.65
C VAL A 13 11.15 17.82 6.48
N ARG A 14 10.65 19.04 6.68
CA ARG A 14 9.89 19.82 5.69
C ARG A 14 8.71 19.03 5.11
N ALA A 15 7.98 18.34 5.99
CA ALA A 15 6.86 17.48 5.63
C ALA A 15 5.58 18.23 5.18
N GLY A 16 5.62 19.57 5.16
CA GLY A 16 4.50 20.42 4.75
C GLY A 16 3.25 20.17 5.59
N TYR A 17 2.09 20.03 4.95
CA TYR A 17 0.82 19.78 5.65
C TYR A 17 0.80 18.47 6.46
N ARG A 18 1.72 17.52 6.18
CA ARG A 18 1.82 16.24 6.90
C ARG A 18 2.55 16.36 8.24
N SER A 19 3.24 17.47 8.49
CA SER A 19 4.05 17.68 9.70
C SER A 19 3.24 17.43 10.98
N ARG A 20 2.00 17.94 11.03
CA ARG A 20 1.11 17.75 12.18
C ARG A 20 0.74 16.29 12.44
N TYR A 21 0.55 15.50 11.38
CA TYR A 21 0.18 14.09 11.50
C TYR A 21 1.37 13.25 11.98
N LEU A 22 2.56 13.52 11.43
CA LEU A 22 3.78 12.85 11.84
C LEU A 22 4.16 13.16 13.29
N ALA A 23 4.02 14.42 13.72
CA ALA A 23 4.24 14.82 15.10
C ALA A 23 3.27 14.11 16.05
N ALA A 24 1.96 14.12 15.72
CA ALA A 24 0.94 13.45 16.52
C ALA A 24 1.19 11.94 16.63
N LEU A 25 1.52 11.27 15.52
CA LEU A 25 1.83 9.84 15.52
C LEU A 25 3.07 9.53 16.36
N ALA A 26 4.15 10.31 16.22
CA ALA A 26 5.37 10.10 17.00
C ALA A 26 5.13 10.27 18.51
N ALA A 27 4.36 11.29 18.91
CA ALA A 27 3.97 11.48 20.31
C ALA A 27 3.10 10.32 20.81
N SER A 28 2.13 9.87 19.99
CA SER A 28 1.25 8.75 20.33
C SER A 28 2.03 7.46 20.58
N VAL A 29 3.02 7.16 19.73
CA VAL A 29 3.90 5.99 19.89
C VAL A 29 4.79 6.15 21.13
N ALA A 30 5.40 7.32 21.35
CA ALA A 30 6.27 7.55 22.51
C ALA A 30 5.52 7.46 23.86
N ASN A 31 4.24 7.82 23.88
CA ASN A 31 3.39 7.73 25.06
C ASN A 31 2.77 6.33 25.25
N GLY A 32 3.03 5.38 24.35
CA GLY A 32 2.46 4.03 24.41
C GLY A 32 0.99 3.92 23.99
N ASN A 33 0.41 4.98 23.42
CA ASN A 33 -0.98 4.97 22.94
C ASN A 33 -1.14 4.18 21.63
N VAL A 34 -0.06 4.04 20.86
CA VAL A 34 0.01 3.26 19.63
C VAL A 34 1.22 2.34 19.73
N ASP A 35 0.96 1.03 19.78
CA ASP A 35 1.99 0.01 19.62
C ASP A 35 2.04 -0.43 18.15
N LEU A 36 3.10 -0.03 17.45
CA LEU A 36 3.31 -0.40 16.05
C LEU A 36 3.88 -1.81 15.91
N GLU A 37 4.63 -2.31 16.91
CA GLU A 37 5.23 -3.65 16.86
C GLU A 37 4.15 -4.73 16.99
N ALA A 38 3.08 -4.44 17.73
CA ALA A 38 1.88 -5.28 17.77
C ALA A 38 1.27 -5.53 16.38
N LEU A 39 1.42 -4.62 15.41
CA LEU A 39 0.89 -4.81 14.05
C LEU A 39 1.64 -5.90 13.26
N GLY A 40 2.93 -6.07 13.53
CA GLY A 40 3.77 -7.09 12.89
C GLY A 40 3.77 -8.42 13.64
N ALA A 41 3.67 -8.38 14.97
CA ALA A 41 3.76 -9.57 15.83
C ALA A 41 2.45 -10.38 15.91
N GLU A 42 1.30 -9.74 15.72
CA GLU A 42 0.01 -10.36 16.01
C GLU A 42 -0.56 -11.10 14.78
N SER A 43 -0.17 -12.38 14.65
CA SER A 43 -0.66 -13.30 13.60
C SER A 43 -2.17 -13.57 13.65
N ALA A 44 -2.85 -13.14 14.71
CA ALA A 44 -4.29 -13.36 14.94
C ALA A 44 -5.19 -12.30 14.29
N ARG A 45 -4.70 -11.08 14.01
CA ARG A 45 -5.54 -10.03 13.41
C ARG A 45 -5.76 -10.26 11.93
N GLY A 46 -7.03 -10.17 11.51
CA GLY A 46 -7.42 -10.19 10.10
C GLY A 46 -6.93 -8.94 9.36
N ASP A 47 -6.71 -9.06 8.05
CA ASP A 47 -6.25 -7.95 7.22
C ASP A 47 -7.22 -6.76 7.20
N ASP A 48 -8.52 -6.99 7.35
CA ASP A 48 -9.52 -5.92 7.48
C ASP A 48 -9.36 -5.14 8.79
N GLU A 49 -9.08 -5.83 9.90
CA GLU A 49 -8.88 -5.23 11.21
C GLU A 49 -7.60 -4.38 11.24
N VAL A 50 -6.50 -4.92 10.71
CA VAL A 50 -5.24 -4.18 10.57
C VAL A 50 -5.44 -2.94 9.69
N ALA A 51 -6.15 -3.07 8.57
CA ALA A 51 -6.46 -1.93 7.70
C ALA A 51 -7.29 -0.85 8.41
N ALA A 52 -8.29 -1.25 9.21
CA ALA A 52 -9.14 -0.34 9.97
C ALA A 52 -8.34 0.40 11.05
N PHE A 53 -7.49 -0.32 11.79
CA PHE A 53 -6.59 0.30 12.76
C PHE A 53 -5.67 1.32 12.10
N LEU A 54 -4.99 0.93 11.01
CA LEU A 54 -4.10 1.84 10.27
C LEU A 54 -4.84 3.09 9.81
N GLN A 55 -6.06 2.96 9.28
CA GLN A 55 -6.87 4.10 8.82
C GLN A 55 -7.38 5.00 9.95
N SER A 56 -7.41 4.53 11.19
CA SER A 56 -7.69 5.38 12.36
C SER A 56 -6.51 6.30 12.72
N LEU A 57 -5.30 6.01 12.22
CA LEU A 57 -4.13 6.83 12.48
C LEU A 57 -4.20 8.16 11.70
N PRO A 58 -3.82 9.30 12.32
CA PRO A 58 -3.85 10.60 11.66
C PRO A 58 -3.06 10.60 10.35
N GLY A 59 -3.70 11.02 9.25
CA GLY A 59 -3.06 11.15 7.95
C GLY A 59 -2.91 9.84 7.17
N VAL A 60 -3.41 8.71 7.69
CA VAL A 60 -3.40 7.41 7.01
C VAL A 60 -4.75 7.16 6.34
N GLY A 61 -4.83 7.44 5.03
CA GLY A 61 -5.98 7.05 4.22
C GLY A 61 -5.90 5.62 3.69
N PRO A 62 -6.92 5.14 2.94
CA PRO A 62 -6.94 3.79 2.37
C PRO A 62 -5.68 3.43 1.56
N TYR A 63 -5.17 4.40 0.80
CA TYR A 63 -3.93 4.26 0.03
C TYR A 63 -2.69 4.01 0.92
N ALA A 64 -2.51 4.83 1.97
CA ALA A 64 -1.38 4.71 2.87
C ALA A 64 -1.47 3.41 3.68
N ALA A 65 -2.67 3.02 4.11
CA ALA A 65 -2.90 1.75 4.79
C ALA A 65 -2.52 0.56 3.91
N ALA A 66 -2.94 0.53 2.63
CA ALA A 66 -2.55 -0.54 1.70
C ALA A 66 -1.02 -0.66 1.55
N HIS A 67 -0.32 0.47 1.46
CA HIS A 67 1.15 0.50 1.42
C HIS A 67 1.80 -0.04 2.69
N ILE A 68 1.33 0.39 3.86
CA ILE A 68 1.87 -0.08 5.15
C ILE A 68 1.63 -1.59 5.31
N MET A 69 0.46 -2.09 4.90
CA MET A 69 0.17 -3.53 4.93
C MET A 69 1.16 -4.35 4.09
N VAL A 70 1.58 -3.86 2.93
CA VAL A 70 2.64 -4.52 2.13
C VAL A 70 3.96 -4.60 2.89
N LEU A 71 4.35 -3.54 3.62
CA LEU A 71 5.55 -3.54 4.47
C LEU A 71 5.44 -4.53 5.64
N LEU A 72 4.23 -4.78 6.13
CA LEU A 72 3.92 -5.78 7.14
C LEU A 72 3.78 -7.21 6.57
N GLY A 73 4.03 -7.43 5.28
CA GLY A 73 3.88 -8.74 4.64
C GLY A 73 2.42 -9.17 4.39
N ARG A 74 1.47 -8.22 4.45
CA ARG A 74 0.03 -8.44 4.25
C ARG A 74 -0.40 -7.92 2.88
N TYR A 75 -0.53 -8.84 1.93
CA TYR A 75 -0.68 -8.51 0.50
C TYR A 75 -2.11 -8.55 -0.03
N SER A 76 -3.13 -8.56 0.82
CA SER A 76 -4.53 -8.66 0.35
C SER A 76 -5.05 -7.38 -0.32
N ARG A 77 -4.44 -6.22 -0.05
CA ARG A 77 -4.90 -4.92 -0.57
C ARG A 77 -4.10 -4.50 -1.79
N LEU A 78 -4.80 -3.93 -2.77
CA LEU A 78 -4.16 -3.33 -3.95
C LEU A 78 -3.69 -1.91 -3.62
N VAL A 79 -2.45 -1.62 -3.99
CA VAL A 79 -1.86 -0.29 -3.89
C VAL A 79 -2.24 0.52 -5.13
N LEU A 80 -3.34 1.26 -5.05
CA LEU A 80 -3.82 2.08 -6.17
C LEU A 80 -3.35 3.53 -6.00
N ASP A 81 -2.38 3.96 -6.81
CA ASP A 81 -1.80 5.32 -6.83
C ASP A 81 -1.84 5.95 -8.22
N SER A 82 -1.13 7.08 -8.38
CA SER A 82 -1.00 7.83 -9.62
C SER A 82 -0.15 7.13 -10.68
N TRP A 83 0.62 6.09 -10.33
CA TRP A 83 1.42 5.30 -11.24
C TRP A 83 0.75 3.94 -11.56
N THR A 84 0.25 3.23 -10.56
CA THR A 84 -0.32 1.88 -10.73
C THR A 84 -1.60 1.89 -11.58
N ARG A 85 -2.46 2.90 -11.42
CA ARG A 85 -3.67 3.08 -12.24
C ARG A 85 -3.36 3.24 -13.73
N PRO A 86 -2.55 4.23 -14.17
CA PRO A 86 -2.24 4.38 -15.59
C PRO A 86 -1.34 3.26 -16.13
N LYS A 87 -0.44 2.67 -15.32
CA LYS A 87 0.32 1.49 -15.74
C LYS A 87 -0.62 0.32 -16.03
N TYR A 88 -1.57 0.03 -15.13
CA TYR A 88 -2.56 -1.03 -15.34
C TYR A 88 -3.41 -0.78 -16.60
N ALA A 89 -3.94 0.44 -16.76
CA ALA A 89 -4.78 0.80 -17.90
C ALA A 89 -4.05 0.58 -19.24
N ARG A 90 -2.76 0.97 -19.32
CA ARG A 90 -1.90 0.70 -20.48
C ARG A 90 -1.72 -0.79 -20.76
N LEU A 91 -1.43 -1.59 -19.72
CA LEU A 91 -1.23 -3.04 -19.87
C LEU A 91 -2.48 -3.78 -20.36
N VAL A 92 -3.68 -3.28 -20.04
CA VAL A 92 -4.95 -3.86 -20.54
C VAL A 92 -5.49 -3.15 -21.78
N ASN A 93 -4.70 -2.28 -22.41
CA ASN A 93 -5.05 -1.48 -23.58
C ASN A 93 -6.39 -0.72 -23.42
N LYS A 94 -6.55 -0.02 -22.30
CA LYS A 94 -7.71 0.83 -22.01
C LYS A 94 -7.29 2.26 -21.67
N PRO A 95 -8.10 3.27 -22.02
CA PRO A 95 -7.81 4.67 -21.67
C PRO A 95 -7.86 4.92 -20.16
N ALA A 96 -8.78 4.26 -19.46
CA ALA A 96 -8.89 4.27 -18.01
C ALA A 96 -9.60 3.01 -17.52
N VAL A 97 -9.35 2.61 -16.27
CA VAL A 97 -10.07 1.52 -15.59
C VAL A 97 -10.39 1.96 -14.17
N THR A 98 -11.60 1.66 -13.71
CA THR A 98 -12.04 2.01 -12.35
C THR A 98 -11.36 1.12 -11.31
N ASP A 99 -11.08 1.66 -10.14
CA ASP A 99 -10.49 0.93 -9.01
C ASP A 99 -11.27 -0.35 -8.68
N THR A 100 -12.61 -0.30 -8.72
CA THR A 100 -13.49 -1.45 -8.51
C THR A 100 -13.29 -2.55 -9.57
N ALA A 101 -13.07 -2.17 -10.83
CA ALA A 101 -12.80 -3.15 -11.89
C ALA A 101 -11.42 -3.79 -11.73
N ILE A 102 -10.41 -3.03 -11.31
CA ILE A 102 -9.07 -3.56 -10.99
C ILE A 102 -9.20 -4.53 -9.80
N ALA A 103 -9.81 -4.10 -8.69
CA ALA A 103 -10.01 -4.92 -7.50
C ALA A 103 -10.73 -6.25 -7.83
N ARG A 104 -11.79 -6.19 -8.64
CA ARG A 104 -12.52 -7.40 -9.08
C ARG A 104 -11.66 -8.37 -9.86
N ARG A 105 -10.74 -7.89 -10.71
CA ARG A 105 -9.83 -8.74 -11.48
C ARG A 105 -8.88 -9.51 -10.56
N PHE A 106 -8.40 -8.87 -9.49
CA PHE A 106 -7.42 -9.47 -8.60
C PHE A 106 -8.03 -10.14 -7.36
N ALA A 107 -9.34 -9.99 -7.12
CA ALA A 107 -10.05 -10.65 -6.02
C ALA A 107 -9.82 -12.17 -5.94
N PRO A 108 -9.74 -12.95 -7.04
CA PRO A 108 -9.47 -14.39 -6.98
C PRO A 108 -8.12 -14.77 -6.34
N TYR A 109 -7.15 -13.86 -6.27
CA TYR A 109 -5.86 -14.11 -5.62
C TYR A 109 -5.94 -14.01 -4.08
N GLY A 110 -7.10 -13.64 -3.52
CA GLY A 110 -7.35 -13.61 -2.08
C GLY A 110 -6.30 -12.79 -1.32
N ARG A 111 -5.66 -13.42 -0.33
CA ARG A 111 -4.60 -12.78 0.50
C ARG A 111 -3.37 -12.30 -0.28
N TRP A 112 -3.24 -12.72 -1.54
CA TRP A 112 -2.13 -12.35 -2.43
C TRP A 112 -2.54 -11.34 -3.51
N ALA A 113 -3.75 -10.78 -3.48
CA ALA A 113 -4.28 -9.93 -4.54
C ALA A 113 -3.42 -8.69 -4.85
N GLY A 114 -2.91 -8.01 -3.82
CA GLY A 114 -1.98 -6.90 -3.96
C GLY A 114 -0.63 -7.31 -4.54
N LEU A 115 -0.10 -8.47 -4.14
CA LEU A 115 1.16 -8.99 -4.68
C LEU A 115 1.02 -9.41 -6.14
N ALA A 116 -0.07 -10.11 -6.49
CA ALA A 116 -0.37 -10.47 -7.87
C ALA A 116 -0.58 -9.24 -8.75
N PHE A 117 -1.23 -8.20 -8.21
CA PHE A 117 -1.34 -6.90 -8.89
C PHE A 117 0.03 -6.27 -9.12
N TRP A 118 0.88 -6.22 -8.09
CA TRP A 118 2.23 -5.66 -8.22
C TRP A 118 3.08 -6.41 -9.25
N ALA A 119 3.09 -7.74 -9.20
CA ALA A 119 3.80 -8.58 -10.15
C ALA A 119 3.29 -8.36 -11.58
N PHE A 120 1.98 -8.23 -11.77
CA PHE A 120 1.41 -7.91 -13.09
C PHE A 120 1.89 -6.55 -13.63
N LEU A 121 1.95 -5.53 -12.76
CA LEU A 121 2.38 -4.19 -13.18
C LEU A 121 3.88 -4.10 -13.48
N THR A 122 4.68 -4.99 -12.93
CA THR A 122 6.15 -4.93 -12.97
C THR A 122 6.77 -6.08 -13.74
N ALA A 123 5.96 -6.89 -14.44
CA ALA A 123 6.44 -8.02 -15.23
C ALA A 123 7.51 -7.59 -16.26
N ASP A 124 7.33 -6.43 -16.89
CA ASP A 124 8.27 -5.87 -17.86
C ASP A 124 9.60 -5.39 -17.25
N TRP A 125 9.74 -5.37 -15.92
CA TRP A 125 11.00 -4.98 -15.27
C TRP A 125 11.98 -6.14 -15.13
N VAL A 126 11.49 -7.37 -15.28
CA VAL A 126 12.27 -8.60 -15.10
C VAL A 126 12.40 -9.40 -16.39
N ASP A 127 11.62 -9.07 -17.42
CA ASP A 127 11.70 -9.68 -18.73
C ASP A 127 12.78 -8.99 -19.59
N ASP A 128 14.00 -9.52 -19.62
CA ASP A 128 15.15 -9.04 -20.44
C ASP A 128 15.04 -9.40 -21.96
N GLY A 129 13.84 -9.70 -22.47
CA GLY A 129 13.63 -10.18 -23.84
C GLY A 129 13.50 -9.05 -24.89
N PRO A 130 14.05 -9.20 -26.12
CA PRO A 130 13.88 -8.21 -27.18
C PRO A 130 12.43 -8.25 -27.70
N GLY A 131 11.62 -7.27 -27.28
CA GLY A 131 10.22 -7.12 -27.68
C GLY A 131 9.25 -7.56 -26.59
N GLY A 132 9.04 -6.68 -25.60
CA GLY A 132 8.21 -6.88 -24.41
C GLY A 132 6.73 -7.14 -24.71
N GLU A 133 6.43 -8.36 -25.16
CA GLU A 133 5.09 -8.90 -25.12
C GLU A 133 4.86 -9.43 -23.70
N VAL A 134 4.18 -8.62 -22.87
CA VAL A 134 3.75 -9.05 -21.54
C VAL A 134 2.93 -10.32 -21.73
N PRO A 135 3.35 -11.47 -21.16
CA PRO A 135 2.63 -12.72 -21.36
C PRO A 135 1.17 -12.50 -20.97
N PRO A 136 0.19 -12.97 -21.78
CA PRO A 136 -1.20 -12.90 -21.37
C PRO A 136 -1.30 -13.60 -20.02
N LEU A 137 -1.82 -12.89 -19.01
CA LEU A 137 -2.09 -13.47 -17.71
C LEU A 137 -2.95 -14.70 -17.93
N ARG A 138 -2.33 -15.88 -17.94
CA ARG A 138 -3.06 -17.14 -17.92
C ARG A 138 -3.86 -17.12 -16.63
N PRO A 139 -5.15 -17.47 -16.64
CA PRO A 139 -5.84 -17.74 -15.39
C PRO A 139 -5.01 -18.78 -14.64
N TRP A 140 -4.60 -18.45 -13.40
CA TRP A 140 -3.91 -19.42 -12.54
C TRP A 140 -4.84 -20.62 -12.36
N PRO A 141 -4.31 -21.86 -12.42
CA PRO A 141 -5.12 -23.06 -12.21
C PRO A 141 -5.86 -22.94 -10.87
N ARG A 142 -7.17 -23.20 -10.92
CA ARG A 142 -8.02 -23.24 -9.72
C ARG A 142 -7.57 -24.34 -8.78
#